data_AF-L5LX93-F1
#
_entry.id   AF-L5LX93-F1
#
_cell.length_a   1.000
_cell.length_b   1.000
_cell.length_c   1.000
_cell.angle_alpha   90.00
_cell.angle_beta   90.00
_cell.angle_gamma   90.00
#
_symmetry.space_group_name_H-M   'P 1'
#
loop_
_entity.id
_entity.type
_entity.pdbx_description
1 polymer ?
#
loop_
_entity_poly.entity_id
_entity_poly.type
_entity_poly.pdbx_seq_one_letter_code
_entity_poly.pdbx_strand_id
1 'polypeptide(L)' 'METVRWVLAAAGVEFEEEFLETKEQLQKLQDGNHLLFQQVPMVEIDGMKLVQTRSILHYIADKHNLFGRDLKERTL' A
#
# COMPACT_ATOMS: atom_id res chain seq x y z
N MET A 1 -1.62 -9.14 -5.00
CA MET A 1 -0.75 -8.28 -4.17
C MET A 1 -1.16 -8.51 -2.73
N GLU A 2 -0.81 -9.70 -2.25
CA GLU A 2 -1.50 -10.31 -1.10
C GLU A 2 -0.87 -9.88 0.23
N THR A 3 0.43 -9.61 0.21
CA THR A 3 1.20 -9.22 1.41
C THR A 3 0.70 -7.95 2.08
N VAL A 4 0.15 -7.00 1.31
CA VAL A 4 -0.45 -5.78 1.88
C VAL A 4 -1.72 -6.11 2.68
N ARG A 5 -2.58 -7.01 2.19
CA ARG A 5 -3.75 -7.49 2.94
C ARG A 5 -3.32 -8.20 4.23
N TRP A 6 -2.31 -9.08 4.13
CA TRP A 6 -1.79 -9.80 5.29
C TRP A 6 -1.23 -8.86 6.35
N VAL A 7 -0.46 -7.83 5.99
CA VAL A 7 0.10 -6.90 6.99
C VAL A 7 -0.98 -6.02 7.61
N LEU A 8 -1.98 -5.58 6.86
CA LEU A 8 -3.13 -4.82 7.40
C LEU A 8 -3.93 -5.68 8.38
N ALA A 9 -4.26 -6.91 7.98
CA ALA A 9 -4.96 -7.86 8.84
C ALA A 9 -4.16 -8.19 10.11
N ALA A 10 -2.84 -8.44 9.98
CA ALA A 10 -1.96 -8.69 11.13
C ALA A 10 -1.84 -7.48 12.06
N ALA A 11 -1.92 -6.27 11.53
CA ALA A 11 -1.96 -5.02 12.29
C ALA A 11 -3.35 -4.73 12.91
N GLY A 12 -4.37 -5.56 12.64
CA GLY A 12 -5.74 -5.34 13.10
C GLY A 12 -6.42 -4.14 12.44
N VAL A 13 -6.02 -3.79 11.22
CA VAL A 13 -6.56 -2.67 10.45
C VAL A 13 -7.61 -3.20 9.49
N GLU A 14 -8.85 -2.74 9.66
CA GLU A 14 -9.92 -2.93 8.68
C GLU A 14 -9.60 -2.12 7.41
N PHE A 15 -9.87 -2.71 6.25
CA PHE A 15 -9.63 -2.06 4.96
C PHE A 15 -10.72 -2.41 3.96
N GLU A 16 -10.91 -1.54 2.98
CA GLU A 16 -11.78 -1.76 1.83
C GLU A 16 -10.94 -2.03 0.58
N GLU A 17 -11.55 -2.69 -0.41
CA GLU A 17 -10.91 -2.99 -1.69
C GLU A 17 -11.74 -2.44 -2.85
N GLU A 18 -11.08 -1.66 -3.71
CA GLU A 18 -11.64 -1.28 -5.02
C GLU A 18 -10.95 -2.12 -6.12
N PHE A 19 -11.70 -3.03 -6.73
CA PHE A 19 -11.19 -3.90 -7.79
C PHE A 19 -11.21 -3.20 -9.15
N LEU A 20 -10.09 -3.31 -9.87
CA LEU A 20 -10.01 -2.94 -11.27
C LEU A 20 -10.34 -4.17 -12.13
N GLU A 21 -11.51 -4.15 -12.74
CA GLU A 21 -12.01 -5.23 -13.61
C GLU A 21 -11.81 -4.90 -15.10
N THR A 22 -11.67 -3.61 -15.42
CA THR A 22 -11.59 -3.10 -16.79
C THR A 22 -10.35 -2.23 -17.00
N LYS A 23 -9.92 -2.11 -18.25
CA LYS A 23 -8.80 -1.25 -18.62
C LYS A 23 -9.14 0.23 -18.39
N GLU A 24 -10.40 0.60 -18.61
CA GLU A 24 -10.91 1.95 -18.47
C GLU A 24 -10.81 2.45 -17.02
N GLN A 25 -11.06 1.58 -16.04
CA GLN A 25 -10.87 1.89 -14.62
C GLN A 25 -9.40 2.19 -14.29
N LEU A 26 -8.46 1.38 -14.83
CA LEU A 26 -7.03 1.65 -14.66
C LEU A 26 -6.64 2.98 -15.33
N GLN A 27 -7.12 3.24 -16.54
CA GLN A 27 -6.83 4.48 -17.27
C GLN A 27 -7.31 5.71 -16.50
N LYS A 28 -8.50 5.65 -15.88
CA LYS A 28 -9.02 6.74 -15.04
C LYS A 28 -8.09 7.08 -13.88
N LEU A 29 -7.45 6.09 -13.24
CA LEU A 29 -6.48 6.33 -12.17
C LEU A 29 -5.17 6.95 -12.70
N GLN A 30 -4.73 6.51 -13.88
CA GLN A 30 -3.54 7.04 -14.55
C GLN A 30 -3.74 8.50 -14.97
N ASP A 31 -4.87 8.81 -15.61
CA ASP A 31 -5.24 10.14 -16.07
C ASP A 31 -5.51 11.11 -14.89
N GLY A 32 -6.05 10.58 -13.79
CA GLY A 32 -6.24 11.31 -12.53
C GLY A 32 -4.94 11.57 -11.74
N ASN A 33 -3.78 11.16 -12.27
CA ASN A 33 -2.47 11.28 -11.64
C ASN A 33 -2.41 10.66 -10.23
N HIS A 34 -3.19 9.60 -9.99
CA HIS A 34 -3.20 8.87 -8.72
C HIS A 34 -2.07 7.84 -8.64
N LEU A 35 -1.47 7.47 -9.78
CA LEU A 35 -0.45 6.46 -9.90
C LEU A 35 0.87 7.09 -10.37
N LEU A 36 1.77 7.41 -9.44
CA LEU A 36 3.05 8.07 -9.77
C LEU A 36 3.85 7.36 -10.87
N PHE A 37 3.82 6.03 -10.87
CA PHE A 37 4.49 5.18 -11.87
C PHE A 37 3.51 4.46 -12.80
N GLN A 38 2.27 4.93 -12.87
CA GLN A 38 1.22 4.37 -13.73
C GLN A 38 0.91 2.89 -13.49
N GLN A 39 1.25 2.38 -12.30
CA GLN A 39 1.14 0.98 -11.90
C GLN A 39 0.39 0.86 -10.58
N VAL A 40 -0.35 -0.25 -10.45
CA VAL A 40 -0.83 -0.78 -9.17
C VAL A 40 0.19 -1.79 -8.63
N PRO A 41 0.26 -2.02 -7.31
CA PRO A 41 -0.68 -1.63 -6.27
C PRO A 41 -0.66 -0.15 -5.90
N MET A 42 -1.82 0.35 -5.48
CA MET A 42 -2.00 1.66 -4.86
C MET A 42 -2.85 1.49 -3.59
N VAL A 43 -2.49 2.19 -2.51
CA VAL A 43 -3.26 2.24 -1.27
C VAL A 43 -3.49 3.70 -0.89
N GLU A 44 -4.76 4.04 -0.64
CA GLU A 44 -5.13 5.33 -0.06
C GLU A 44 -5.12 5.21 1.47
N ILE A 45 -4.20 5.90 2.14
CA ILE A 45 -4.03 5.86 3.60
C ILE A 45 -3.48 7.20 4.09
N ASP A 46 -4.03 7.73 5.19
CA ASP A 46 -3.61 8.99 5.82
C ASP A 46 -3.54 10.19 4.85
N GLY A 47 -4.48 10.24 3.89
CA GLY A 47 -4.54 11.29 2.86
C GLY A 47 -3.50 11.14 1.75
N MET A 48 -2.71 10.07 1.74
CA MET A 48 -1.72 9.76 0.70
C MET A 48 -2.23 8.67 -0.24
N LYS A 49 -1.76 8.70 -1.50
CA LYS A 49 -1.94 7.64 -2.50
C LYS A 49 -0.60 6.92 -2.71
N LEU A 50 -0.31 5.93 -1.89
CA LEU A 50 0.97 5.23 -1.89
C LEU A 50 1.00 4.19 -3.01
N VAL A 51 2.05 4.21 -3.82
CA VAL A 51 2.36 3.18 -4.83
C VAL A 51 3.68 2.48 -4.48
N GLN A 52 4.03 1.42 -5.22
CA GLN A 52 5.15 0.51 -4.95
C GLN A 52 4.92 -0.35 -3.69
N THR A 53 4.78 -1.66 -3.89
CA THR A 53 4.46 -2.64 -2.85
C THR A 53 5.32 -2.48 -1.60
N ARG A 54 6.64 -2.34 -1.76
CA ARG A 54 7.56 -2.25 -0.63
C ARG A 54 7.40 -0.96 0.18
N SER A 55 7.13 0.16 -0.48
CA SER A 55 6.87 1.44 0.19
C SER A 55 5.58 1.37 1.00
N ILE A 56 4.53 0.77 0.44
CA ILE A 56 3.26 0.53 1.13
C ILE A 56 3.47 -0.35 2.38
N LEU A 57 4.18 -1.47 2.23
CA LEU A 57 4.46 -2.40 3.34
C LEU A 57 5.28 -1.74 4.45
N HIS A 58 6.35 -1.03 4.09
CA HIS A 58 7.19 -0.34 5.07
C HIS A 58 6.40 0.72 5.84
N TYR A 59 5.55 1.49 5.16
CA TYR A 59 4.72 2.50 5.79
C TYR A 59 3.75 1.89 6.81
N ILE A 60 3.02 0.84 6.41
CA ILE A 60 2.08 0.15 7.31
C ILE A 60 2.85 -0.48 8.49
N ALA A 61 3.97 -1.14 8.22
CA ALA A 61 4.74 -1.78 9.27
C ALA A 61 5.33 -0.77 10.27
N ASP A 62 5.85 0.36 9.83
CA ASP A 62 6.37 1.42 10.71
C ASP A 62 5.23 2.07 11.52
N LYS A 63 4.12 2.45 10.85
CA LYS A 63 2.94 3.06 11.48
C LYS A 63 2.36 2.19 12.62
N HIS A 64 2.37 0.88 12.45
CA HIS A 64 1.80 -0.07 13.41
C HIS A 64 2.84 -0.74 14.32
N ASN A 65 4.08 -0.21 14.38
CA ASN A 65 5.17 -0.74 15.22
C ASN A 65 5.54 -2.21 14.93
N LEU A 66 5.35 -2.65 13.69
CA LEU A 66 5.70 -3.99 13.19
C LEU A 66 7.03 -4.02 12.44
N PHE A 67 7.80 -2.92 12.44
CA PHE A 67 9.03 -2.78 11.64
C PHE A 67 10.30 -2.55 12.47
N GLY A 68 10.49 -3.28 13.57
CA GLY A 68 11.69 -3.18 14.40
C GLY A 68 11.90 -1.81 15.07
N ARG A 69 12.63 -1.79 16.18
CA ARG A 69 12.81 -0.58 17.00
C ARG A 69 13.99 0.27 16.55
N ASP A 70 14.96 -0.35 15.88
CA ASP A 70 16.17 0.31 15.40
C ASP A 70 16.59 -0.18 14.01
N LEU A 71 17.62 0.45 13.45
CA LEU A 71 18.13 0.12 12.12
C LEU A 71 18.60 -1.34 12.03
N LYS A 72 19.15 -1.90 13.11
CA LYS A 72 19.66 -3.27 13.12
C LYS A 72 18.49 -4.25 13.05
N GLU A 73 17.45 -4.05 13.85
CA GLU A 73 16.23 -4.86 13.80
C GLU A 73 15.52 -4.74 12.43
N ARG A 74 15.55 -3.57 11.79
CA ARG A 74 14.96 -3.31 10.46
C ARG A 74 15.68 -3.99 9.29
N THR A 75 16.91 -4.47 9.51
CA THR A 75 17.74 -5.11 8.48
C THR A 75 17.58 -6.63 8.44
N LEU A 76 16.91 -7.22 9.42
CA LEU A 76 16.63 -8.65 9.53
C LEU A 76 15.41 -9.04 8.67
#